data_AF-A0A075FM79-F1
#
_entry.id   AF-A0A075FM79-F1
#
_cell.length_a   1.000
_cell.length_b   1.000
_cell.length_c   1.000
_cell.angle_alpha   90.00
_cell.angle_beta   90.00
_cell.angle_gamma   90.00
#
_symmetry.space_group_name_H-M   'P 1'
#
loop_
_entity.id
_entity.type
_entity.pdbx_description
1 polymer ?
#
loop_
_entity_poly.entity_id
_entity_poly.type
_entity_poly.pdbx_seq_one_letter_code
_entity_poly.pdbx_strand_id
1 'polypeptide(L)' 'EDPTAPNLDALKRLFGAAQADDIVCYMVRDAGHTEIPAGTVTVVGLGPGSRESIDALTGSFGLVK' A
#
# COMPACT_ATOMS: atom_id res chain seq x y z
N GLU A 1 -3.80 -2.44 18.16
CA GLU A 1 -4.30 -1.90 16.87
C GLU A 1 -3.28 -2.29 15.82
N ASP A 2 -3.72 -2.73 14.64
CA ASP A 2 -2.81 -3.19 13.57
C ASP A 2 -1.97 -2.00 13.07
N PRO A 3 -0.63 -2.04 13.19
CA PRO A 3 0.23 -0.94 12.76
C PRO A 3 0.24 -0.74 11.24
N THR A 4 -0.26 -1.71 10.46
CA THR A 4 -0.19 -1.69 9.00
C THR A 4 -1.44 -1.08 8.37
N ALA A 5 -1.45 -0.91 7.04
CA ALA A 5 -2.67 -0.60 6.31
C ALA A 5 -3.66 -1.78 6.46
N PRO A 6 -4.72 -1.65 7.26
CA PRO A 6 -5.39 -2.83 7.83
C PRO A 6 -6.39 -3.48 6.86
N ASN A 7 -6.65 -2.85 5.71
CA ASN A 7 -7.66 -3.31 4.76
C ASN A 7 -7.44 -2.76 3.34
N LEU A 8 -8.23 -3.29 2.42
CA LEU A 8 -8.23 -2.93 1.00
C LEU A 8 -8.47 -1.44 0.75
N ASP A 9 -9.33 -0.78 1.53
CA ASP A 9 -9.63 0.63 1.34
C ASP A 9 -8.44 1.52 1.72
N ALA A 10 -7.68 1.14 2.76
CA ALA A 10 -6.44 1.82 3.11
C ALA A 10 -5.39 1.67 1.98
N LEU A 11 -5.24 0.47 1.41
CA LEU A 11 -4.34 0.25 0.27
C LEU A 11 -4.74 1.07 -0.97
N LYS A 12 -6.04 1.13 -1.28
CA LYS A 12 -6.56 1.95 -2.40
C LYS A 12 -6.34 3.44 -2.17
N ARG A 13 -6.52 3.92 -0.94
CA ARG A 13 -6.27 5.33 -0.58
C ARG A 13 -4.80 5.69 -0.76
N LEU A 14 -3.88 4.84 -0.28
CA LEU A 14 -2.43 5.02 -0.49
C LEU A 14 -2.06 5.04 -1.97
N PHE A 15 -2.60 4.11 -2.75
CA PHE A 15 -2.37 4.06 -4.19
C PHE A 15 -2.91 5.29 -4.93
N GLY A 16 -4.08 5.78 -4.53
CA GLY A 16 -4.65 7.00 -5.09
C GLY A 16 -3.83 8.25 -4.74
N ALA A 17 -3.42 8.38 -3.48
CA ALA A 17 -2.60 9.50 -3.02
C ALA A 17 -1.22 9.51 -3.69
N ALA A 18 -0.57 8.35 -3.82
CA ALA A 18 0.71 8.23 -4.53
C ALA A 18 0.60 8.63 -6.01
N GLN A 19 -0.47 8.23 -6.71
CA GLN A 19 -0.69 8.69 -8.10
C GLN A 19 -0.93 10.20 -8.20
N ALA A 20 -1.63 10.80 -7.23
CA ALA A 20 -1.87 12.24 -7.21
C ALA A 20 -0.58 13.04 -6.98
N ASP A 21 0.37 12.48 -6.22
CA ASP A 21 1.67 13.07 -5.93
C ASP A 21 2.77 12.69 -6.95
N ASP A 22 2.37 12.08 -8.08
CA ASP A 22 3.27 11.60 -9.15
C ASP A 22 4.34 10.60 -8.66
N ILE A 23 4.03 9.86 -7.60
CA ILE A 23 4.88 8.79 -7.06
C ILE A 23 4.57 7.51 -7.82
N VAL A 24 5.60 6.90 -8.40
CA VAL A 24 5.52 5.57 -9.00
C VAL A 24 4.93 4.59 -7.98
N CYS A 25 3.86 3.89 -8.32
CA CYS A 25 3.23 2.96 -7.41
C CYS A 25 2.60 1.77 -8.13
N TYR A 26 2.42 0.67 -7.40
CA TYR A 26 1.84 -0.55 -7.95
C TYR A 26 1.07 -1.34 -6.89
N MET A 27 -0.15 -1.78 -7.22
CA MET A 27 -0.93 -2.69 -6.35
C MET A 27 -0.69 -4.14 -6.75
N VAL A 28 -0.19 -4.94 -5.81
CA VAL A 28 -0.01 -6.39 -6.01
C VAL A 28 -1.27 -7.10 -5.53
N ARG A 29 -1.79 -7.98 -6.39
CA ARG A 29 -2.91 -8.87 -6.07
C ARG A 29 -2.36 -10.25 -5.80
N ASP A 30 -2.91 -10.93 -4.80
CA ASP A 30 -2.59 -12.34 -4.57
C ASP A 30 -2.99 -13.15 -5.80
N ALA A 31 -2.10 -14.03 -6.24
CA ALA A 31 -2.32 -14.89 -7.40
C ALA A 31 -3.34 -16.02 -7.15
N GLY A 32 -3.94 -16.07 -5.96
CA GLY A 32 -4.87 -17.13 -5.55
C GLY A 32 -4.15 -18.34 -4.96
N HIS A 33 -3.03 -18.11 -4.26
CA HIS A 33 -2.28 -19.17 -3.57
C HIS A 33 -2.55 -19.19 -2.05
N THR A 34 -3.52 -18.40 -1.58
CA THR A 34 -3.94 -18.33 -0.18
C THR A 34 -5.43 -18.67 -0.05
N GLU A 35 -5.90 -18.90 1.18
CA GLU A 35 -7.32 -19.15 1.50
C GLU A 35 -8.22 -17.89 1.34
N ILE A 36 -7.63 -16.75 0.96
CA ILE A 36 -8.34 -15.51 0.66
C ILE A 36 -8.90 -15.60 -0.78
N PRO A 37 -10.11 -15.07 -1.06
CA PRO A 37 -10.67 -15.06 -2.41
C PRO A 37 -9.70 -14.48 -3.43
N ALA A 38 -9.50 -15.20 -4.54
CA ALA A 38 -8.59 -14.82 -5.62
C ALA A 38 -8.88 -13.41 -6.13
N GLY A 39 -7.83 -12.63 -6.39
CA GLY A 39 -7.94 -11.25 -6.89
C GLY A 39 -7.96 -10.16 -5.81
N THR A 40 -7.79 -10.51 -4.55
CA THR A 40 -7.66 -9.54 -3.45
C THR A 40 -6.31 -8.82 -3.53
N VAL A 41 -6.32 -7.48 -3.46
CA VAL A 41 -5.09 -6.68 -3.33
C VAL A 41 -4.54 -6.89 -1.93
N THR A 42 -3.28 -7.32 -1.84
CA THR A 42 -2.62 -7.63 -0.56
C THR A 42 -1.60 -6.59 -0.16
N VAL A 43 -0.92 -5.95 -1.12
CA VAL A 43 0.08 -4.92 -0.84
C VAL A 43 0.09 -3.81 -1.90
N VAL A 44 0.63 -2.66 -1.51
CA VAL A 44 0.95 -1.53 -2.40
C VAL A 44 2.45 -1.22 -2.33
N GLY A 45 3.10 -1.18 -3.48
CA GLY A 45 4.47 -0.68 -3.61
C GLY A 45 4.46 0.81 -3.95
N LEU A 46 5.31 1.58 -3.29
CA LEU A 46 5.52 3.01 -3.51
C LEU A 46 6.99 3.26 -3.84
N GLY A 47 7.24 4.09 -4.85
CA GLY A 47 8.55 4.49 -5.31
C GLY A 47 9.03 3.83 -6.60
N PRO A 48 10.22 4.22 -7.08
CA PRO A 48 11.17 5.12 -6.42
C PRO A 48 10.64 6.55 -6.29
N GLY A 49 11.00 7.23 -5.19
CA GLY A 49 10.57 8.59 -4.87
C GLY A 49 11.37 9.15 -3.68
N SER A 50 11.24 10.46 -3.40
CA SER A 50 11.84 11.09 -2.22
C SER A 50 11.30 10.47 -0.94
N ARG A 51 12.18 10.31 0.04
CA ARG A 51 11.80 9.78 1.36
C ARG A 51 10.69 10.62 1.99
N GLU A 52 10.81 11.94 1.90
CA GLU A 52 9.87 12.88 2.48
C GLU A 52 8.45 12.70 1.91
N SER A 53 8.35 12.45 0.61
CA SER A 53 7.07 12.24 -0.09
C SER A 53 6.46 10.88 0.26
N ILE A 54 7.28 9.83 0.36
CA ILE A 54 6.81 8.50 0.76
C ILE A 54 6.38 8.51 2.24
N ASP A 55 7.19 9.10 3.13
CA ASP A 55 6.92 9.20 4.56
C ASP A 55 5.67 10.05 4.84
N ALA A 56 5.36 11.06 4.02
CA ALA A 56 4.11 11.82 4.12
C ALA A 56 2.86 10.94 3.92
N LEU A 57 2.98 9.88 3.10
CA LEU A 57 1.90 8.92 2.84
C LEU A 57 1.88 7.77 3.85
N THR A 58 3.05 7.28 4.26
CA THR A 58 3.15 6.04 5.05
C THR A 58 3.52 6.23 6.51
N GLY A 59 3.96 7.41 6.92
CA GLY A 59 4.55 7.66 8.25
C GLY A 59 3.60 7.47 9.44
N SER A 60 2.29 7.41 9.19
CA SER A 60 1.29 7.06 10.21
C SER A 60 1.15 5.55 10.45
N PHE A 61 1.67 4.71 9.56
CA PHE A 61 1.69 3.27 9.73
C PHE A 61 2.95 2.86 10.51
N GLY A 62 2.80 1.90 11.42
CA GLY A 62 3.92 1.23 12.02
C GLY A 62 4.54 0.20 11.08
N LEU A 63 5.77 -0.18 11.39
CA LEU A 63 6.51 -1.17 10.62
C LEU A 63 5.94 -2.57 10.86
N VAL A 64 5.91 -3.37 9.79
CA VAL A 64 5.70 -4.81 9.90
C VAL A 64 6.81 -5.42 10.76
N LYS A 65 6.45 -6.36 11.65
CA LYS A 65 7.43 -7.11 12.45
C LYS A 65 7.93 -8.33 11.69
#